data_AF-A0A2E8E2T4-F1
#
_entry.id   AF-A0A2E8E2T4-F1
#
_cell.length_a   1.000
_cell.length_b   1.000
_cell.length_c   1.000
_cell.angle_alpha   90.00
_cell.angle_beta   90.00
_cell.angle_gamma   90.00
#
_symmetry.space_group_name_H-M   'P 1'
#
loop_
_entity.id
_entity.type
_entity.pdbx_description
1 polymer ?
#
loop_
_entity_poly.entity_id
_entity_poly.type
_entity_poly.pdbx_seq_one_letter_code
_entity_poly.pdbx_strand_id
1 'polypeptide(L)'
;MRFTVRAPAAVTAGEYRIGVSVTSEGETFGSGYQVVEYPHIARRQLVHRSDTVMKVIEVELEPGLRVGYVEGVGDEVPPAIEQLGAELEHITADQLAYDDLSGFDVIVTGVRAYERNGDLRANNDRLLDYVETGGTLIVQYNKFEFNEAQYGPYPAQVSRNRVTDEFAPVRPLATDHQVFGFPNEITDATWADWVQERGLYFLGQKDPAYTDLVELSDTFPSNQGVKRGALVEARYGDGRWLYVGLGLWRQLPAGTPGAYQLLANLLSLGGD
;
A
#
# COMPACT_ATOMS: atom_id res chain seq x y z
N MET A 1 -31.23 7.24 1.91
CA MET A 1 -31.16 6.57 3.22
C MET A 1 -29.73 6.11 3.44
N ARG A 2 -29.18 6.24 4.65
CA ARG A 2 -27.85 5.72 5.00
C ARG A 2 -28.05 4.62 6.03
N PHE A 3 -27.46 3.45 5.77
CA PHE A 3 -27.49 2.31 6.67
C PHE A 3 -26.09 2.11 7.25
N THR A 4 -26.02 1.68 8.51
CA THR A 4 -24.77 1.26 9.14
C THR A 4 -24.89 -0.23 9.41
N VAL A 5 -24.02 -1.01 8.78
CA VAL A 5 -23.99 -2.46 8.92
C VAL A 5 -22.79 -2.83 9.77
N ARG A 6 -23.01 -3.63 10.82
CA ARG A 6 -21.93 -4.17 11.65
C ARG A 6 -21.90 -5.67 11.45
N ALA A 7 -20.73 -6.21 11.14
CA ALA A 7 -20.53 -7.66 11.11
C ALA A 7 -20.71 -8.24 12.54
N PRO A 8 -21.27 -9.45 12.68
CA PRO A 8 -21.29 -10.16 13.95
C PRO A 8 -19.85 -10.50 14.40
N ALA A 9 -19.64 -10.66 15.70
CA ALA A 9 -18.30 -10.88 16.27
C ALA A 9 -17.57 -12.13 15.74
N ALA A 10 -18.32 -13.14 15.27
CA ALA A 10 -17.78 -14.37 14.69
C ALA A 10 -18.17 -14.48 13.21
N VAL A 11 -17.77 -13.51 12.40
CA VAL A 11 -17.95 -13.57 10.94
C VAL A 11 -16.78 -14.35 10.34
N THR A 12 -17.08 -15.30 9.45
CA THR A 12 -16.05 -16.07 8.75
C THR A 12 -15.34 -15.18 7.72
N ALA A 13 -14.07 -15.46 7.42
CA ALA A 13 -13.39 -14.81 6.30
C ALA A 13 -14.14 -15.07 4.99
N GLY A 14 -14.23 -14.06 4.12
CA GLY A 14 -14.92 -14.16 2.85
C GLY A 14 -15.51 -12.85 2.32
N GLU A 15 -16.11 -12.94 1.14
CA GLU A 15 -16.81 -11.83 0.49
C GLU A 15 -18.31 -11.90 0.77
N TYR A 16 -18.86 -10.80 1.29
CA TYR A 16 -20.27 -10.65 1.62
C TYR A 16 -20.87 -9.50 0.80
N ARG A 17 -21.87 -9.80 0.00
CA ARG A 17 -22.64 -8.79 -0.75
C ARG A 17 -23.84 -8.36 0.07
N ILE A 18 -23.88 -7.09 0.44
CA ILE A 18 -24.93 -6.50 1.26
C ILE A 18 -25.76 -5.58 0.37
N GLY A 19 -26.99 -5.99 0.07
CA GLY A 19 -27.91 -5.24 -0.80
C GLY A 19 -29.06 -4.60 -0.02
N VAL A 20 -29.60 -3.53 -0.58
CA VAL A 20 -30.87 -2.93 -0.16
C VAL A 20 -31.83 -2.94 -1.34
N SER A 21 -33.07 -3.34 -1.09
CA SER A 21 -34.16 -3.22 -2.05
C SER A 21 -35.32 -2.43 -1.45
N VAL A 22 -36.09 -1.78 -2.32
CA VAL A 22 -37.33 -1.07 -1.98
C VAL A 22 -38.48 -1.73 -2.72
N THR A 23 -39.57 -2.02 -2.03
CA THR A 23 -40.81 -2.50 -2.65
C THR A 23 -41.86 -1.39 -2.64
N SER A 24 -42.40 -1.04 -3.80
CA SER A 24 -43.46 -0.05 -3.96
C SER A 24 -44.43 -0.51 -5.05
N GLU A 25 -45.74 -0.38 -4.80
CA GLU A 25 -46.80 -0.77 -5.76
C GLU A 25 -46.69 -2.21 -6.30
N GLY A 26 -46.08 -3.13 -5.53
CA GLY A 26 -45.87 -4.52 -5.94
C GLY A 26 -44.60 -4.78 -6.74
N GLU A 27 -43.83 -3.74 -7.08
CA GLU A 27 -42.54 -3.84 -7.74
C GLU A 27 -41.38 -3.72 -6.75
N THR A 28 -40.29 -4.45 -6.98
CA THR A 28 -39.09 -4.41 -6.13
C THR A 28 -37.90 -3.84 -6.91
N PHE A 29 -37.30 -2.80 -6.37
CA PHE A 29 -36.19 -2.06 -6.95
C PHE A 29 -34.91 -2.37 -6.17
N GLY A 30 -33.95 -3.00 -6.83
CA GLY A 30 -32.62 -3.33 -6.29
C GLY A 30 -31.48 -2.55 -6.93
N SER A 31 -31.80 -1.51 -7.70
CA SER A 31 -30.83 -0.65 -8.39
C SER A 31 -31.11 0.82 -8.12
N GLY A 32 -30.04 1.60 -8.14
CA GLY A 32 -30.07 3.06 -8.11
C GLY A 32 -29.31 3.62 -9.30
N TYR A 33 -29.15 4.94 -9.34
CA TYR A 33 -28.27 5.56 -10.31
C TYR A 33 -27.51 6.73 -9.68
N GLN A 34 -26.27 6.90 -10.13
CA GLN A 34 -25.50 8.11 -9.92
C GLN A 34 -25.66 9.01 -11.15
N VAL A 35 -26.02 10.28 -10.91
CA VAL A 35 -25.98 11.28 -11.97
C VAL A 35 -24.54 11.69 -12.19
N VAL A 36 -24.02 11.49 -13.39
CA VAL A 36 -22.70 11.97 -13.81
C VAL A 36 -22.92 13.14 -14.76
N GLU A 37 -22.56 14.33 -14.30
CA GLU A 37 -22.78 15.59 -15.02
C GLU A 37 -21.63 16.56 -14.71
N TYR A 38 -20.89 16.93 -15.75
CA TYR A 38 -19.81 17.92 -15.69
C TYR A 38 -19.97 18.90 -16.86
N PRO A 39 -19.39 20.11 -16.79
CA PRO A 39 -19.55 21.13 -17.85
C PRO A 39 -19.18 20.66 -19.27
N HIS A 40 -18.32 19.65 -19.39
CA HIS A 40 -17.77 19.14 -20.65
C HIS A 40 -18.38 17.80 -21.11
N ILE A 41 -19.38 17.25 -20.40
CA ILE A 41 -20.10 16.03 -20.83
C ILE A 41 -21.61 16.19 -20.69
N ALA A 42 -22.38 15.48 -21.51
CA ALA A 42 -23.81 15.37 -21.32
C ALA A 42 -24.13 14.59 -20.03
N ARG A 43 -25.21 14.98 -19.33
CA ARG A 43 -25.74 14.26 -18.17
C ARG A 43 -25.99 12.79 -18.52
N ARG A 44 -25.41 11.89 -17.73
CA ARG A 44 -25.63 10.43 -17.81
C ARG A 44 -26.11 9.90 -16.48
N GLN A 45 -26.94 8.86 -16.52
CA GLN A 45 -27.28 8.05 -15.35
C GLN A 45 -26.42 6.79 -15.38
N LEU A 46 -25.50 6.68 -14.42
CA LEU A 46 -24.77 5.44 -14.19
C LEU A 46 -25.64 4.57 -13.29
N VAL A 47 -26.36 3.62 -13.89
CA VAL A 47 -27.18 2.65 -13.15
C VAL A 47 -26.26 1.64 -12.48
N HIS A 48 -26.45 1.43 -11.19
CA HIS A 48 -25.70 0.44 -10.42
C HIS A 48 -26.64 -0.30 -9.48
N ARG A 49 -26.22 -1.49 -9.03
CA ARG A 49 -26.93 -2.19 -7.98
C ARG A 49 -26.87 -1.39 -6.69
N SER A 50 -27.93 -1.50 -5.90
CA SER A 50 -28.01 -0.93 -4.56
C SER A 50 -27.38 -1.91 -3.56
N ASP A 51 -26.13 -2.27 -3.80
CA ASP A 51 -25.36 -3.17 -2.96
C ASP A 51 -23.96 -2.61 -2.67
N THR A 52 -23.33 -3.21 -1.66
CA THR A 52 -21.93 -3.01 -1.32
C THR A 52 -21.29 -4.36 -1.05
N VAL A 53 -19.97 -4.42 -1.16
CA VAL A 53 -19.19 -5.62 -0.87
C VAL A 53 -18.41 -5.37 0.41
N MET A 54 -18.60 -6.25 1.38
CA MET A 54 -17.81 -6.32 2.60
C MET A 54 -16.90 -7.54 2.51
N LYS A 55 -15.59 -7.36 2.65
CA LYS A 55 -14.64 -8.46 2.71
C LYS A 55 -14.14 -8.59 4.14
N VAL A 56 -14.23 -9.80 4.67
CA VAL A 56 -13.64 -10.17 5.95
C VAL A 56 -12.35 -10.91 5.62
N ILE A 57 -11.23 -10.39 6.10
CA ILE A 57 -9.90 -10.89 5.81
C ILE A 57 -9.25 -11.24 7.15
N GLU A 58 -8.74 -12.46 7.26
CA GLU A 58 -7.99 -12.89 8.43
C GLU A 58 -6.51 -12.54 8.21
N VAL A 59 -6.02 -11.59 9.01
CA VAL A 59 -4.65 -11.07 8.94
C VAL A 59 -4.18 -10.80 10.35
N GLU A 60 -2.98 -11.27 10.66
CA GLU A 60 -2.29 -10.97 11.91
C GLU A 60 -1.42 -9.72 11.74
N LEU A 61 -1.26 -8.95 12.80
CA LEU A 61 -0.37 -7.79 12.89
C LEU A 61 0.40 -7.89 14.20
N GLU A 62 1.67 -7.50 14.21
CA GLU A 62 2.41 -7.34 15.47
C GLU A 62 1.64 -6.38 16.40
N PRO A 63 1.32 -6.79 17.65
CA PRO A 63 0.50 -5.99 18.53
C PRO A 63 1.21 -4.72 19.02
N GLY A 64 0.46 -3.63 19.11
CA GLY A 64 0.92 -2.39 19.74
C GLY A 64 1.80 -1.50 18.87
N LEU A 65 1.89 -1.79 17.56
CA LEU A 65 2.63 -0.93 16.63
C LEU A 65 2.07 0.49 16.58
N ARG A 66 2.95 1.46 16.78
CA ARG A 66 2.72 2.89 16.52
C ARG A 66 3.31 3.27 15.17
N VAL A 67 2.43 3.55 14.23
CA VAL A 67 2.75 3.83 12.83
C VAL A 67 2.65 5.33 12.57
N GLY A 68 3.77 5.93 12.15
CA GLY A 68 3.78 7.30 11.64
C GLY A 68 3.50 7.31 10.13
N TYR A 69 2.61 8.17 9.67
CA TYR A 69 2.29 8.28 8.23
C TYR A 69 2.54 9.69 7.71
N VAL A 70 3.40 9.81 6.69
CA VAL A 70 3.70 11.08 6.03
C VAL A 70 2.89 11.18 4.74
N GLU A 71 2.03 12.20 4.66
CA GLU A 71 1.07 12.34 3.57
C GLU A 71 1.69 12.46 2.17
N GLY A 72 1.01 11.83 1.21
CA GLY A 72 1.33 11.83 -0.21
C GLY A 72 0.31 12.58 -1.07
N VAL A 73 -0.01 12.04 -2.25
CA VAL A 73 -1.06 12.60 -3.14
C VAL A 73 -2.48 12.21 -2.73
N GLY A 74 -2.63 11.40 -1.67
CA GLY A 74 -3.86 10.74 -1.24
C GLY A 74 -3.95 9.29 -1.72
N ASP A 75 -4.11 8.38 -0.78
CA ASP A 75 -4.35 6.95 -1.00
C ASP A 75 -5.16 6.35 0.18
N GLU A 76 -5.58 5.10 0.05
CA GLU A 76 -6.35 4.38 1.07
C GLU A 76 -5.47 3.42 1.90
N VAL A 77 -4.16 3.70 1.98
CA VAL A 77 -3.25 2.93 2.83
C VAL A 77 -3.46 3.26 4.32
N PRO A 78 -3.65 4.52 4.76
CA PRO A 78 -3.91 4.83 6.18
C PRO A 78 -5.14 4.11 6.75
N PRO A 79 -6.33 4.13 6.09
CA PRO A 79 -7.48 3.39 6.59
C PRO A 79 -7.28 1.87 6.62
N ALA A 80 -6.39 1.33 5.79
CA ALA A 80 -6.03 -0.10 5.83
C ALA A 80 -5.13 -0.41 7.04
N ILE A 81 -4.17 0.47 7.36
CA ILE A 81 -3.32 0.36 8.56
C ILE A 81 -4.18 0.37 9.83
N GLU A 82 -5.14 1.29 9.92
CA GLU A 82 -6.07 1.36 11.07
C GLU A 82 -6.94 0.10 11.17
N GLN A 83 -7.44 -0.42 10.04
CA GLN A 83 -8.25 -1.65 10.02
C GLN A 83 -7.48 -2.89 10.45
N LEU A 84 -6.16 -2.93 10.24
CA LEU A 84 -5.27 -3.98 10.75
C LEU A 84 -5.05 -3.88 12.26
N GLY A 85 -5.40 -2.75 12.89
CA GLY A 85 -5.35 -2.56 14.34
C GLY A 85 -4.10 -1.83 14.86
N ALA A 86 -3.30 -1.22 13.98
CA ALA A 86 -2.17 -0.39 14.39
C ALA A 86 -2.64 0.97 14.94
N GLU A 87 -1.84 1.57 15.83
CA GLU A 87 -2.01 2.97 16.23
C GLU A 87 -1.40 3.87 15.16
N LEU A 88 -2.24 4.53 14.35
CA LEU A 88 -1.80 5.39 13.27
C LEU A 88 -1.77 6.86 13.71
N GLU A 89 -0.66 7.54 13.45
CA GLU A 89 -0.54 9.00 13.57
C GLU A 89 -0.06 9.61 12.26
N HIS A 90 -0.76 10.63 11.78
CA HIS A 90 -0.31 11.40 10.62
C HIS A 90 0.77 12.40 11.06
N ILE A 91 2.00 12.22 10.57
CA ILE A 91 3.12 13.09 10.90
C ILE A 91 2.99 14.40 10.12
N THR A 92 2.88 15.50 10.87
CA THR A 92 2.79 16.85 10.31
C THR A 92 4.15 17.40 9.87
N ALA A 93 4.13 18.50 9.11
CA ALA A 93 5.35 19.21 8.71
C ALA A 93 6.20 19.68 9.92
N ASP A 94 5.55 20.18 10.97
CA ASP A 94 6.24 20.63 12.18
C ASP A 94 6.88 19.44 12.92
N GLN A 95 6.18 18.30 13.01
CA GLN A 95 6.74 17.09 13.61
C GLN A 95 7.92 16.56 12.80
N LEU A 96 7.79 16.52 11.47
CA LEU A 96 8.89 16.16 10.58
C LEU A 96 10.10 17.08 10.76
N ALA A 97 9.90 18.36 11.06
CA ALA A 97 10.99 19.33 11.22
C ALA A 97 11.59 19.37 12.62
N TYR A 98 10.81 19.11 13.67
CA TYR A 98 11.22 19.39 15.05
C TYR A 98 11.05 18.24 16.06
N ASP A 99 10.11 17.32 15.84
CA ASP A 99 9.79 16.29 16.85
C ASP A 99 10.77 15.11 16.80
N ASP A 100 10.79 14.33 17.88
CA ASP A 100 11.51 13.06 17.94
C ASP A 100 10.72 11.95 17.23
N LEU A 101 11.30 11.42 16.15
CA LEU A 101 10.67 10.39 15.32
C LEU A 101 10.86 8.99 15.88
N SER A 102 11.73 8.78 16.88
CA SER A 102 11.97 7.46 17.47
C SER A 102 10.79 6.93 18.29
N GLY A 103 9.73 7.74 18.46
CA GLY A 103 8.48 7.32 19.08
C GLY A 103 7.58 6.47 18.17
N PHE A 104 7.94 6.27 16.91
CA PHE A 104 7.26 5.40 15.96
C PHE A 104 8.06 4.11 15.76
N ASP A 105 7.38 2.97 15.74
CA ASP A 105 7.99 1.67 15.41
C ASP A 105 8.26 1.59 13.90
N VAL A 106 7.35 2.17 13.11
CA VAL A 106 7.46 2.25 11.66
C VAL A 106 6.91 3.58 11.15
N ILE A 107 7.62 4.18 10.20
CA ILE A 107 7.15 5.34 9.45
C ILE A 107 6.87 4.92 8.01
N VAL A 108 5.72 5.32 7.47
CA VAL A 108 5.30 5.07 6.10
C VAL A 108 5.13 6.39 5.36
N THR A 109 5.79 6.56 4.22
CA THR A 109 5.47 7.69 3.33
C THR A 109 4.34 7.30 2.39
N GLY A 110 3.38 8.19 2.18
CA GLY A 110 2.28 7.98 1.25
C GLY A 110 2.70 7.86 -0.21
N VAL A 111 1.77 7.41 -1.05
CA VAL A 111 2.01 7.29 -2.49
C VAL A 111 2.41 8.65 -3.06
N ARG A 112 3.53 8.66 -3.80
CA ARG A 112 4.10 9.85 -4.45
C ARG A 112 4.34 11.00 -3.47
N ALA A 113 4.64 10.71 -2.21
CA ALA A 113 4.90 11.74 -1.20
C ALA A 113 6.03 12.69 -1.61
N TYR A 114 7.12 12.18 -2.20
CA TYR A 114 8.22 13.03 -2.67
C TYR A 114 7.86 13.92 -3.87
N GLU A 115 6.73 13.69 -4.55
CA GLU A 115 6.25 14.61 -5.59
C GLU A 115 5.56 15.84 -4.99
N ARG A 116 4.70 15.66 -3.98
CA ARG A 116 3.81 16.73 -3.49
C ARG A 116 4.22 17.33 -2.16
N ASN A 117 4.88 16.57 -1.31
CA ASN A 117 5.19 16.99 0.04
C ASN A 117 6.56 17.66 0.09
N GLY A 118 6.57 18.99 0.09
CA GLY A 118 7.80 19.79 0.17
C GLY A 118 8.50 19.68 1.52
N ASP A 119 7.73 19.52 2.59
CA ASP A 119 8.25 19.40 3.95
C ASP A 119 8.96 18.05 4.15
N LEU A 120 8.40 16.97 3.59
CA LEU A 120 9.07 15.67 3.51
C LEU A 120 10.43 15.78 2.80
N ARG A 121 10.46 16.42 1.61
CA ARG A 121 11.72 16.59 0.86
C ARG A 121 12.75 17.39 1.65
N ALA A 122 12.31 18.46 2.31
CA ALA A 122 13.19 19.34 3.08
C ALA A 122 13.74 18.69 4.35
N ASN A 123 13.02 17.70 4.91
CA ASN A 123 13.38 17.04 6.17
C ASN A 123 13.73 15.55 5.99
N ASN A 124 14.00 15.10 4.77
CA ASN A 124 14.31 13.70 4.48
C ASN A 124 15.49 13.16 5.30
N ASP A 125 16.50 14.00 5.55
CA ASP A 125 17.68 13.63 6.34
C ASP A 125 17.28 13.15 7.75
N ARG A 126 16.22 13.74 8.35
CA ARG A 126 15.71 13.30 9.66
C ARG A 126 15.06 11.92 9.62
N LEU A 127 14.47 11.54 8.49
CA LEU A 127 13.97 10.18 8.28
C LEU A 127 15.12 9.18 8.13
N LEU A 128 16.22 9.60 7.48
CA LEU A 128 17.42 8.76 7.39
C LEU A 128 18.12 8.61 8.75
N ASP A 129 18.19 9.68 9.55
CA ASP A 129 18.68 9.63 10.94
C ASP A 129 17.84 8.66 11.78
N TYR A 130 16.51 8.75 11.66
CA TYR A 130 15.57 7.82 12.31
C TYR A 130 15.88 6.37 11.93
N VAL A 131 16.08 6.07 10.64
CA VAL A 131 16.48 4.72 10.19
C VAL A 131 17.85 4.34 10.74
N GLU A 132 18.84 5.23 10.69
CA GLU A 132 20.20 4.95 11.18
C GLU A 132 20.20 4.51 12.65
N THR A 133 19.31 5.08 13.46
CA THR A 133 19.17 4.77 14.89
C THR A 133 18.27 3.58 15.23
N GLY A 134 17.80 2.81 14.24
CA GLY A 134 17.01 1.60 14.47
C GLY A 134 15.60 1.65 13.86
N GLY A 135 15.16 2.80 13.35
CA GLY A 135 13.83 2.96 12.79
C GLY A 135 13.56 2.14 11.53
N THR A 136 12.30 1.76 11.32
CA THR A 136 11.82 1.19 10.05
C THR A 136 11.12 2.26 9.23
N LEU A 137 11.62 2.54 8.02
CA LEU A 137 11.01 3.46 7.06
C LEU A 137 10.52 2.72 5.82
N ILE A 138 9.22 2.81 5.53
CA ILE A 138 8.58 2.28 4.33
C ILE A 138 8.28 3.44 3.38
N VAL A 139 9.03 3.50 2.28
CA VAL A 139 8.80 4.43 1.18
C VAL A 139 7.91 3.77 0.14
N GLN A 140 6.65 4.18 0.08
CA GLN A 140 5.73 3.71 -0.95
C GLN A 140 6.11 4.25 -2.34
N TYR A 141 5.46 3.69 -3.36
CA TYR A 141 5.61 4.05 -4.76
C TYR A 141 5.74 5.57 -4.99
N ASN A 142 6.81 5.96 -5.69
CA ASN A 142 7.03 7.31 -6.18
C ASN A 142 7.28 7.32 -7.70
N LYS A 143 7.21 8.51 -8.31
CA LYS A 143 7.57 8.72 -9.72
C LYS A 143 8.98 9.32 -9.83
N PHE A 144 9.27 10.06 -10.90
CA PHE A 144 10.62 10.55 -11.21
C PHE A 144 11.05 11.72 -10.33
N GLU A 145 10.13 12.39 -9.64
CA GLU A 145 10.40 13.43 -8.66
C GLU A 145 11.26 12.88 -7.50
N PHE A 146 11.18 11.58 -7.22
CA PHE A 146 12.08 10.88 -6.29
C PHE A 146 13.54 10.94 -6.72
N ASN A 147 13.83 11.08 -8.02
CA ASN A 147 15.19 11.11 -8.54
C ASN A 147 15.81 12.52 -8.51
N GLU A 148 15.08 13.54 -8.05
CA GLU A 148 15.59 14.92 -7.97
C GLU A 148 16.61 15.11 -6.85
N ALA A 149 16.64 14.18 -5.87
CA ALA A 149 17.63 14.13 -4.80
C ALA A 149 17.82 12.68 -4.34
N GLN A 150 18.70 12.48 -3.35
CA GLN A 150 18.92 11.17 -2.74
C GLN A 150 18.04 11.02 -1.50
N TYR A 151 16.85 10.47 -1.67
CA TYR A 151 15.92 10.25 -0.55
C TYR A 151 16.10 8.89 0.15
N GLY A 152 16.77 7.95 -0.48
CA GLY A 152 17.18 6.68 0.14
C GLY A 152 18.58 6.76 0.77
N PRO A 153 18.94 5.81 1.65
CA PRO A 153 20.23 5.82 2.36
C PRO A 153 21.44 5.68 1.44
N TYR A 154 21.27 5.03 0.29
CA TYR A 154 22.32 4.86 -0.73
C TYR A 154 21.83 5.31 -2.12
N PRO A 155 22.73 5.52 -3.10
CA PRO A 155 22.33 5.89 -4.45
C PRO A 155 21.31 4.95 -5.09
N ALA A 156 20.14 5.49 -5.42
CA ALA A 156 19.10 4.77 -6.14
C ALA A 156 18.24 5.70 -6.97
N GLN A 157 17.65 5.15 -8.03
CA GLN A 157 16.74 5.86 -8.92
C GLN A 157 15.52 4.99 -9.23
N VAL A 158 14.35 5.61 -9.13
CA VAL A 158 13.10 5.09 -9.67
C VAL A 158 13.19 5.06 -11.19
N SER A 159 12.75 3.94 -11.78
CA SER A 159 12.79 3.70 -13.22
C SER A 159 11.40 3.74 -13.85
N ARG A 160 11.32 3.47 -15.17
CA ARG A 160 10.03 3.28 -15.87
C ARG A 160 9.47 1.86 -15.74
N ASN A 161 10.25 0.95 -15.13
CA ASN A 161 9.86 -0.45 -15.00
C ASN A 161 8.54 -0.57 -14.26
N ARG A 162 7.71 -1.47 -14.76
CA ARG A 162 6.36 -1.72 -14.29
C ARG A 162 5.97 -3.13 -14.67
N VAL A 163 4.98 -3.66 -13.96
CA VAL A 163 4.28 -4.89 -14.32
C VAL A 163 2.80 -4.59 -14.26
N THR A 164 2.20 -4.44 -15.44
CA THR A 164 0.80 -4.02 -15.60
C THR A 164 -0.16 -5.18 -15.75
N ASP A 165 0.35 -6.38 -16.01
CA ASP A 165 -0.44 -7.61 -15.90
C ASP A 165 -0.62 -7.96 -14.42
N GLU A 166 -1.86 -7.85 -13.92
CA GLU A 166 -2.23 -8.18 -12.55
C GLU A 166 -2.06 -9.66 -12.20
N PHE A 167 -2.01 -10.55 -13.21
CA PHE A 167 -1.78 -11.98 -13.03
C PHE A 167 -0.31 -12.38 -13.15
N ALA A 168 0.58 -11.43 -13.42
CA ALA A 168 2.00 -11.71 -13.57
C ALA A 168 2.55 -12.44 -12.32
N PRO A 169 3.34 -13.51 -12.51
CA PRO A 169 3.92 -14.26 -11.40
C PRO A 169 4.89 -13.40 -10.60
N VAL A 170 4.85 -13.57 -9.27
CA VAL A 170 5.76 -12.94 -8.32
C VAL A 170 6.58 -14.03 -7.66
N ARG A 171 7.90 -13.89 -7.71
CA ARG A 171 8.84 -14.84 -7.11
C ARG A 171 9.64 -14.16 -6.00
N PRO A 172 9.56 -14.64 -4.75
CA PRO A 172 10.47 -14.20 -3.69
C PRO A 172 11.93 -14.51 -4.06
N LEU A 173 12.82 -13.56 -3.82
CA LEU A 173 14.26 -13.71 -4.04
C LEU A 173 15.02 -13.99 -2.74
N ALA A 174 14.57 -13.39 -1.63
CA ALA A 174 15.11 -13.59 -0.29
C ALA A 174 14.10 -14.39 0.55
N THR A 175 14.00 -15.70 0.29
CA THR A 175 12.92 -16.55 0.85
C THR A 175 12.96 -16.69 2.38
N ASP A 176 14.10 -16.41 3.00
CA ASP A 176 14.30 -16.37 4.45
C ASP A 176 14.01 -15.00 5.07
N HIS A 177 13.68 -14.00 4.26
CA HIS A 177 13.33 -12.67 4.73
C HIS A 177 12.03 -12.69 5.52
N GLN A 178 12.05 -12.08 6.71
CA GLN A 178 10.93 -12.05 7.66
C GLN A 178 9.60 -11.59 7.04
N VAL A 179 9.65 -10.63 6.11
CA VAL A 179 8.45 -10.13 5.40
C VAL A 179 7.64 -11.24 4.71
N PHE A 180 8.24 -12.40 4.41
CA PHE A 180 7.56 -13.53 3.77
C PHE A 180 6.98 -14.56 4.75
N GLY A 181 7.30 -14.46 6.04
CA GLY A 181 6.91 -15.46 7.03
C GLY A 181 6.35 -14.92 8.33
N PHE A 182 6.33 -13.60 8.55
CA PHE A 182 5.88 -13.03 9.82
C PHE A 182 5.17 -11.67 9.67
N PRO A 183 4.05 -11.46 10.40
CA PRO A 183 3.31 -12.47 11.16
C PRO A 183 2.51 -13.42 10.24
N ASN A 184 2.25 -13.03 9.00
CA ASN A 184 1.52 -13.85 8.04
C ASN A 184 2.46 -14.60 7.08
N GLU A 185 2.11 -15.83 6.72
CA GLU A 185 2.83 -16.56 5.68
C GLU A 185 2.49 -16.01 4.28
N ILE A 186 3.50 -15.61 3.51
CA ILE A 186 3.35 -15.15 2.13
C ILE A 186 3.50 -16.34 1.20
N THR A 187 2.43 -16.63 0.44
CA THR A 187 2.37 -17.76 -0.50
C THR A 187 1.93 -17.28 -1.88
N ASP A 188 1.81 -18.20 -2.84
CA ASP A 188 1.23 -17.88 -4.15
C ASP A 188 -0.20 -17.27 -4.04
N ALA A 189 -0.94 -17.63 -2.99
CA ALA A 189 -2.27 -17.07 -2.73
C ALA A 189 -2.25 -15.58 -2.37
N THR A 190 -1.15 -15.07 -1.80
CA THR A 190 -0.97 -13.64 -1.51
C THR A 190 -1.03 -12.80 -2.80
N TRP A 191 -0.63 -13.40 -3.92
CA TRP A 191 -0.60 -12.76 -5.23
C TRP A 191 -1.88 -13.02 -6.04
N ALA A 192 -2.87 -13.74 -5.52
CA ALA A 192 -4.14 -13.97 -6.20
C ALA A 192 -5.06 -12.74 -6.13
N ASP A 193 -5.94 -12.58 -7.12
CA ASP A 193 -6.99 -11.56 -7.18
C ASP A 193 -6.50 -10.10 -7.01
N TRP A 194 -5.25 -9.84 -7.38
CA TRP A 194 -4.78 -8.47 -7.56
C TRP A 194 -5.54 -7.84 -8.73
N VAL A 195 -5.85 -6.56 -8.60
CA VAL A 195 -6.56 -5.78 -9.61
C VAL A 195 -5.62 -4.82 -10.31
N GLN A 196 -5.89 -4.57 -11.59
CA GLN A 196 -5.24 -3.56 -12.44
C GLN A 196 -3.76 -3.77 -12.76
N GLU A 197 -2.88 -3.95 -11.78
CA GLU A 197 -1.43 -4.08 -11.98
C GLU A 197 -0.73 -4.65 -10.73
N ARG A 198 0.47 -5.22 -10.93
CA ARG A 198 1.35 -5.62 -9.81
C ARG A 198 2.10 -4.45 -9.21
N GLY A 199 2.47 -3.47 -10.03
CA GLY A 199 3.17 -2.30 -9.54
C GLY A 199 3.85 -1.51 -10.64
N LEU A 200 4.25 -0.30 -10.28
CA LEU A 200 4.78 0.68 -11.21
C LEU A 200 6.01 1.37 -10.62
N TYR A 201 6.85 1.91 -11.50
CA TYR A 201 7.99 2.75 -11.15
C TYR A 201 8.91 2.10 -10.11
N PHE A 202 9.43 0.93 -10.46
CA PHE A 202 10.32 0.16 -9.60
C PHE A 202 11.66 0.86 -9.39
N LEU A 203 12.27 0.62 -8.23
CA LEU A 203 13.61 1.08 -7.90
C LEU A 203 14.62 0.35 -8.80
N GLY A 204 15.05 1.05 -9.85
CA GLY A 204 15.81 0.48 -10.96
C GLY A 204 17.30 0.45 -10.66
N GLN A 205 18.03 1.46 -11.14
CA GLN A 205 19.45 1.62 -10.83
C GLN A 205 19.59 1.90 -9.34
N LYS A 206 20.35 1.07 -8.63
CA LYS A 206 20.53 1.17 -7.18
C LYS A 206 21.85 0.57 -6.74
N ASP A 207 22.38 1.09 -5.64
CA ASP A 207 23.58 0.63 -4.97
C ASP A 207 23.48 -0.85 -4.55
N PRO A 208 24.58 -1.61 -4.51
CA PRO A 208 24.58 -3.00 -4.04
C PRO A 208 24.10 -3.21 -2.60
N ALA A 209 24.06 -2.17 -1.76
CA ALA A 209 23.48 -2.23 -0.43
C ALA A 209 21.95 -2.47 -0.43
N TYR A 210 21.28 -2.25 -1.57
CA TYR A 210 19.88 -2.56 -1.75
C TYR A 210 19.66 -4.02 -2.18
N THR A 211 18.79 -4.72 -1.46
CA THR A 211 18.38 -6.09 -1.73
C THR A 211 16.98 -6.12 -2.34
N ASP A 212 16.87 -6.63 -3.58
CA ASP A 212 15.58 -6.94 -4.19
C ASP A 212 14.95 -8.14 -3.49
N LEU A 213 13.74 -7.98 -2.94
CA LEU A 213 13.05 -9.04 -2.20
C LEU A 213 12.16 -9.89 -3.11
N VAL A 214 11.68 -9.32 -4.22
CA VAL A 214 10.85 -10.03 -5.21
C VAL A 214 11.30 -9.77 -6.64
N GLU A 215 10.94 -10.70 -7.50
CA GLU A 215 11.07 -10.62 -8.94
C GLU A 215 9.72 -10.86 -9.59
N LEU A 216 9.39 -10.08 -10.62
CA LEU A 216 8.13 -10.19 -11.35
C LEU A 216 8.41 -10.38 -12.83
N SER A 217 7.55 -11.08 -13.55
CA SER A 217 7.65 -11.20 -15.00
C SER A 217 6.33 -10.82 -15.65
N ASP A 218 6.31 -9.67 -16.32
CA ASP A 218 5.14 -9.25 -17.09
C ASP A 218 4.95 -10.18 -18.30
N THR A 219 3.73 -10.71 -18.47
CA THR A 219 3.42 -11.60 -19.59
C THR A 219 3.05 -10.83 -20.86
N PHE A 220 2.82 -9.52 -20.76
CA PHE A 220 2.40 -8.68 -21.88
C PHE A 220 3.54 -8.55 -22.93
N PRO A 221 3.28 -8.86 -24.22
CA PRO A 221 4.31 -8.91 -25.26
C PRO A 221 5.19 -7.66 -25.39
N SER A 222 4.63 -6.47 -25.16
CA SER A 222 5.36 -5.20 -25.26
C SER A 222 6.06 -4.76 -23.96
N ASN A 223 5.94 -5.53 -22.87
CA ASN A 223 6.58 -5.25 -21.59
C ASN A 223 7.33 -6.47 -21.01
N GLN A 224 7.60 -7.48 -21.85
CA GLN A 224 8.17 -8.76 -21.45
C GLN A 224 9.47 -8.64 -20.66
N GLY A 225 9.75 -9.70 -19.92
CA GLY A 225 11.01 -9.92 -19.23
C GLY A 225 10.94 -9.60 -17.75
N VAL A 226 11.92 -10.14 -17.06
CA VAL A 226 12.07 -10.08 -15.62
C VAL A 226 12.26 -8.65 -15.14
N LYS A 227 11.53 -8.26 -14.10
CA LYS A 227 11.58 -6.97 -13.43
C LYS A 227 11.88 -7.17 -11.95
N ARG A 228 12.76 -6.33 -11.41
CA ARG A 228 13.10 -6.22 -9.99
C ARG A 228 12.92 -4.77 -9.55
N GLY A 229 13.04 -4.49 -8.26
CA GLY A 229 12.86 -3.17 -7.68
C GLY A 229 11.45 -2.86 -7.18
N ALA A 230 10.55 -3.84 -7.20
CA ALA A 230 9.16 -3.66 -6.77
C ALA A 230 8.99 -3.74 -5.25
N LEU A 231 9.82 -4.53 -4.58
CA LEU A 231 9.96 -4.57 -3.13
C LEU A 231 11.45 -4.70 -2.84
N VAL A 232 12.02 -3.70 -2.17
CA VAL A 232 13.46 -3.58 -1.93
C VAL A 232 13.69 -3.20 -0.49
N GLU A 233 14.69 -3.81 0.16
CA GLU A 233 15.18 -3.40 1.48
C GLU A 233 16.64 -2.94 1.38
N ALA A 234 17.02 -1.94 2.17
CA ALA A 234 18.39 -1.65 2.54
C ALA A 234 18.49 -1.49 4.06
N ARG A 235 19.55 -2.04 4.65
CA ARG A 235 19.93 -1.74 6.03
C ARG A 235 20.72 -0.45 6.07
N TYR A 236 20.44 0.39 7.05
CA TYR A 236 21.14 1.65 7.25
C TYR A 236 21.24 1.91 8.76
N GLY A 237 22.47 1.98 9.27
CA GLY A 237 22.72 1.89 10.71
C GLY A 237 22.08 0.64 11.31
N ASP A 238 21.33 0.82 12.40
CA ASP A 238 20.64 -0.25 13.12
C ASP A 238 19.24 -0.55 12.56
N GLY A 239 18.71 0.30 11.68
CA GLY A 239 17.36 0.18 11.15
C GLY A 239 17.28 -0.34 9.72
N ARG A 240 16.11 -0.12 9.12
CA ARG A 240 15.80 -0.60 7.76
C ARG A 240 15.00 0.42 6.96
N TRP A 241 15.32 0.48 5.68
CA TRP A 241 14.65 1.31 4.69
C TRP A 241 14.07 0.40 3.60
N LEU A 242 12.78 0.53 3.32
CA LEU A 242 12.10 -0.27 2.32
C LEU A 242 11.51 0.61 1.22
N TYR A 243 11.65 0.18 -0.04
CA TYR A 243 10.89 0.73 -1.16
C TYR A 243 9.80 -0.24 -1.59
N VAL A 244 8.56 0.23 -1.60
CA VAL A 244 7.38 -0.54 -2.01
C VAL A 244 6.78 0.05 -3.28
N GLY A 245 7.28 -0.42 -4.43
CA GLY A 245 6.73 -0.15 -5.76
C GLY A 245 5.57 -1.07 -6.16
N LEU A 246 5.22 -2.05 -5.31
CA LEU A 246 4.04 -2.88 -5.46
C LEU A 246 2.75 -2.07 -5.32
N GLY A 247 1.74 -2.43 -6.09
CA GLY A 247 0.46 -1.74 -6.24
C GLY A 247 -0.47 -1.70 -5.03
N LEU A 248 0.03 -1.69 -3.78
CA LEU A 248 -0.79 -1.82 -2.56
C LEU A 248 -1.93 -0.80 -2.51
N TRP A 249 -1.71 0.44 -2.93
CA TRP A 249 -2.74 1.49 -2.98
C TRP A 249 -3.91 1.19 -3.93
N ARG A 250 -3.77 0.22 -4.85
CA ARG A 250 -4.86 -0.32 -5.67
C ARG A 250 -5.54 -1.50 -5.00
N GLN A 251 -4.73 -2.35 -4.37
CA GLN A 251 -5.17 -3.63 -3.80
C GLN A 251 -5.93 -3.46 -2.47
N LEU A 252 -5.51 -2.52 -1.63
CA LEU A 252 -6.14 -2.25 -0.34
C LEU A 252 -7.58 -1.74 -0.49
N PRO A 253 -7.89 -0.74 -1.35
CA PRO A 253 -9.28 -0.37 -1.64
C PRO A 253 -10.11 -1.49 -2.27
N ALA A 254 -9.49 -2.38 -3.06
CA ALA A 254 -10.15 -3.53 -3.66
C ALA A 254 -10.43 -4.65 -2.64
N GLY A 255 -9.87 -4.54 -1.43
CA GLY A 255 -9.95 -5.56 -0.40
C GLY A 255 -9.26 -6.87 -0.80
N THR A 256 -8.09 -6.79 -1.44
CA THR A 256 -7.32 -7.98 -1.83
C THR A 256 -6.61 -8.58 -0.59
N PRO A 257 -6.96 -9.81 -0.15
CA PRO A 257 -6.43 -10.41 1.08
C PRO A 257 -4.91 -10.37 1.21
N GLY A 258 -4.20 -10.81 0.16
CA GLY A 258 -2.75 -10.87 0.19
C GLY A 258 -2.06 -9.51 0.28
N ALA A 259 -2.71 -8.43 -0.15
CA ALA A 259 -2.16 -7.08 0.02
C ALA A 259 -2.22 -6.63 1.49
N TYR A 260 -3.27 -7.02 2.23
CA TYR A 260 -3.36 -6.77 3.67
C TYR A 260 -2.34 -7.61 4.44
N GLN A 261 -2.16 -8.89 4.09
CA GLN A 261 -1.11 -9.74 4.67
C GLN A 261 0.29 -9.14 4.46
N LEU A 262 0.60 -8.72 3.23
CA LEU A 262 1.89 -8.12 2.92
C LEU A 262 2.08 -6.78 3.64
N LEU A 263 1.05 -5.93 3.71
CA LEU A 263 1.11 -4.68 4.47
C LEU A 263 1.36 -4.95 5.95
N ALA A 264 0.64 -5.89 6.57
CA ALA A 264 0.82 -6.22 7.98
C ALA A 264 2.23 -6.74 8.27
N ASN A 265 2.77 -7.60 7.40
CA ASN A 265 4.15 -8.07 7.51
C ASN A 265 5.16 -6.93 7.40
N LEU A 266 4.98 -6.01 6.44
CA LEU A 266 5.86 -4.86 6.27
C LEU A 266 5.86 -3.95 7.51
N LEU A 267 4.68 -3.66 8.08
CA LEU A 267 4.56 -2.86 9.30
C LEU A 267 5.22 -3.56 10.50
N SER A 268 5.05 -4.88 10.60
CA SER A 268 5.57 -5.69 11.70
C SER A 268 7.11 -5.78 11.71
N LEU A 269 7.79 -5.41 10.62
CA LEU A 269 9.26 -5.29 10.61
C LEU A 269 9.79 -4.18 11.55
N GLY A 270 8.93 -3.24 11.95
CA GLY A 270 9.25 -2.18 12.90
C GLY A 270 9.07 -2.53 14.37
N GLY A 271 8.38 -3.64 14.68
CA GLY A 271 8.16 -4.08 16.07
C GLY A 271 9.25 -4.99 16.64
N ASP A 272 10.30 -5.28 15.87
CA ASP A 272 11.44 -6.13 16.28
C ASP A 272 12.47 -5.41 17.18
#